data_AF-A0AAP7IDS9-F1
#
_entry.id   AF-A0AAP7IDS9-F1
#
_cell.length_a   1.000
_cell.length_b   1.000
_cell.length_c   1.000
_cell.angle_alpha   90.00
_cell.angle_beta   90.00
_cell.angle_gamma   90.00
#
_symmetry.space_group_name_H-M   'P 1'
#
loop_
_entity.id
_entity.type
_entity.pdbx_description
1 polymer ?
#
loop_
_entity_poly.entity_id
_entity_poly.type
_entity_poly.pdbx_seq_one_letter_code
_entity_poly.pdbx_strand_id
1 'polypeptide(L)'
;MYYRINDESKKIINVQGFQFVLRVRKMTQFEVNISVETLDNVFIDGILVADEELGVNTAREILEQSVFKWIDENTDEADRVMIAVMKW
;
A
#
# COMPACT_ATOMS: atom_id res chain seq x y z
N MET A 1 9.68 -6.41 20.31
CA MET A 1 8.29 -6.85 20.04
C MET A 1 8.36 -7.93 18.97
N TYR A 2 7.63 -9.05 19.08
CA TYR A 2 7.64 -10.13 18.07
C TYR A 2 6.23 -10.33 17.50
N TYR A 3 6.15 -10.62 16.19
CA TYR A 3 4.89 -10.91 15.49
C TYR A 3 4.68 -12.44 15.35
N ARG A 4 3.46 -12.90 15.64
CA ARG A 4 2.97 -14.27 15.44
C ARG A 4 2.45 -14.45 14.02
N ILE A 5 2.34 -15.70 13.58
CA ILE A 5 1.68 -16.02 12.32
C ILE A 5 0.23 -15.52 12.38
N ASN A 6 -0.22 -14.88 11.31
CA ASN A 6 -1.48 -14.13 11.18
C ASN A 6 -1.55 -12.79 11.92
N ASP A 7 -0.49 -12.36 12.62
CA ASP A 7 -0.46 -10.99 13.11
C ASP A 7 -0.48 -10.01 11.94
N GLU A 8 -1.27 -8.96 12.11
CA GLU A 8 -1.51 -7.96 11.09
C GLU A 8 -1.24 -6.57 11.66
N SER A 9 -0.52 -5.77 10.88
CA SER A 9 -0.27 -4.35 11.14
C SER A 9 -0.74 -3.55 9.94
N LYS A 10 -1.33 -2.38 10.19
CA LYS A 10 -1.77 -1.46 9.13
C LYS A 10 -1.28 -0.05 9.41
N LYS A 11 -1.06 0.70 8.35
CA LYS A 11 -0.88 2.15 8.43
C LYS A 11 -1.48 2.83 7.19
N ILE A 12 -1.85 4.09 7.35
CA ILE A 12 -2.19 4.94 6.21
C ILE A 12 -0.90 5.44 5.56
N ILE A 13 -0.84 5.36 4.23
CA ILE A 13 0.21 5.94 3.41
C ILE A 13 -0.41 7.01 2.49
N ASN A 14 0.39 8.01 2.14
CA ASN A 14 -0.02 9.05 1.19
C ASN A 14 0.79 8.91 -0.10
N VAL A 15 0.09 8.84 -1.24
CA VAL A 15 0.70 8.80 -2.58
C VAL A 15 0.03 9.86 -3.44
N GLN A 16 0.81 10.82 -3.94
CA GLN A 16 0.35 12.00 -4.71
C GLN A 16 -0.68 12.90 -4.02
N GLY A 17 -0.97 12.71 -2.73
CA GLY A 17 -2.03 13.39 -2.01
C GLY A 17 -3.22 12.49 -1.68
N PHE A 18 -3.34 11.32 -2.32
CA PHE A 18 -4.34 10.31 -2.03
C PHE A 18 -3.90 9.41 -0.86
N GLN A 19 -4.86 8.95 -0.08
CA GLN A 19 -4.62 8.08 1.08
C GLN A 19 -4.96 6.63 0.75
N PHE A 20 -4.06 5.72 1.14
CA PHE A 20 -4.23 4.28 1.00
C PHE A 20 -3.88 3.58 2.30
N VAL A 21 -4.37 2.36 2.48
CA VAL A 21 -4.03 1.49 3.61
C VAL A 21 -2.93 0.54 3.15
N LEU A 22 -1.75 0.64 3.77
CA LEU A 22 -0.74 -0.40 3.68
C LEU A 22 -0.98 -1.42 4.79
N ARG A 23 -1.23 -2.66 4.40
CA ARG A 23 -1.45 -3.79 5.30
C ARG A 23 -0.30 -4.77 5.20
N VAL A 24 0.18 -5.21 6.36
CA VAL A 24 1.29 -6.16 6.50
C VAL A 24 0.81 -7.31 7.37
N ARG A 25 0.85 -8.54 6.85
CA ARG A 25 0.46 -9.74 7.59
C ARG A 25 1.57 -10.77 7.56
N LYS A 26 1.95 -11.30 8.72
CA LYS A 26 2.89 -12.43 8.77
C LYS A 26 2.17 -13.71 8.35
N MET A 27 2.59 -14.29 7.22
CA MET A 27 1.95 -15.48 6.66
C MET A 27 2.59 -16.75 7.19
N THR A 28 3.93 -16.78 7.25
CA THR A 28 4.70 -17.93 7.72
C THR A 28 5.84 -17.46 8.62
N GLN A 29 6.78 -18.37 8.95
CA GLN A 29 8.01 -17.99 9.63
C GLN A 29 8.99 -17.23 8.71
N PHE A 30 8.78 -17.31 7.40
CA PHE A 30 9.67 -16.76 6.37
C PHE A 30 9.02 -15.64 5.57
N GLU A 31 7.69 -15.66 5.43
CA GLU A 31 6.99 -14.78 4.50
C GLU A 31 6.05 -13.81 5.20
N VAL A 32 6.01 -12.61 4.64
CA VAL A 32 5.10 -11.53 5.00
C VAL A 32 4.34 -11.11 3.75
N ASN A 33 3.02 -11.06 3.85
CA ASN A 33 2.18 -10.43 2.83
C ASN A 33 2.13 -8.94 3.07
N ILE A 34 2.50 -8.15 2.06
CA ILE A 34 2.34 -6.70 2.05
C ILE A 34 1.31 -6.39 0.96
N SER A 35 0.25 -5.69 1.31
CA SER A 35 -0.81 -5.30 0.37
C SER A 35 -1.19 -3.85 0.54
N VAL A 36 -1.66 -3.24 -0.55
CA VAL A 36 -2.26 -1.91 -0.55
C VAL A 36 -3.73 -2.03 -0.93
N GLU A 37 -4.55 -1.30 -0.20
CA GLU A 37 -6.00 -1.19 -0.41
C GLU A 37 -6.44 0.27 -0.24
N THR A 38 -7.58 0.64 -0.81
CA THR A 38 -8.19 1.95 -0.57
C THR A 38 -8.72 2.06 0.86
N LEU A 39 -9.10 3.26 1.30
CA LEU A 39 -9.76 3.47 2.60
C LEU A 39 -11.09 2.69 2.72
N ASP A 40 -11.75 2.44 1.59
CA ASP A 40 -12.99 1.65 1.51
C ASP A 40 -12.73 0.13 1.45
N ASN A 41 -11.49 -0.31 1.72
CA ASN A 41 -11.03 -1.70 1.65
C ASN A 41 -11.13 -2.32 0.24
N VAL A 42 -11.03 -1.51 -0.81
CA VAL A 42 -10.86 -2.05 -2.18
C VAL A 42 -9.41 -2.48 -2.35
N PHE A 43 -9.18 -3.77 -2.56
CA PHE A 43 -7.86 -4.32 -2.80
C PHE A 43 -7.28 -3.77 -4.11
N ILE A 44 -6.06 -3.23 -4.05
CA ILE A 44 -5.33 -2.73 -5.23
C ILE A 44 -4.33 -3.79 -5.69
N ASP A 45 -3.42 -4.17 -4.79
CA ASP A 45 -2.38 -5.16 -5.09
C ASP A 45 -1.74 -5.72 -3.80
N GLY A 46 -1.02 -6.83 -3.93
CA GLY A 46 -0.34 -7.48 -2.82
C GLY A 46 0.78 -8.42 -3.26
N ILE A 47 1.81 -8.51 -2.43
CA ILE A 47 3.01 -9.29 -2.71
C ILE A 47 3.48 -10.02 -1.44
N LEU A 48 3.95 -11.25 -1.64
CA LEU A 48 4.64 -12.03 -0.61
C LEU A 48 6.12 -11.71 -0.64
N VAL A 49 6.66 -11.37 0.53
CA VAL A 49 8.07 -11.02 0.73
C VAL A 49 8.68 -11.99 1.73
N ALA A 50 9.76 -12.65 1.31
CA ALA A 50 10.54 -13.57 2.14
C ALA A 50 11.92 -13.01 2.56
N ASP A 51 12.36 -11.93 1.92
CA ASP A 51 13.66 -11.29 2.10
C ASP A 51 13.46 -9.83 2.52
N GLU A 52 14.08 -9.43 3.64
CA GLU A 52 13.90 -8.09 4.21
C GLU A 52 14.53 -6.99 3.34
N GLU A 53 15.67 -7.23 2.70
CA GLU A 53 16.47 -6.16 2.11
C GLU A 53 16.09 -5.93 0.64
N LEU A 54 16.11 -7.00 -0.16
CA LEU A 54 15.73 -6.92 -1.58
C LEU A 54 14.22 -7.01 -1.74
N GLY A 55 13.58 -7.94 -1.01
CA GLY A 55 12.16 -8.22 -1.15
C GLY A 55 11.27 -7.04 -0.75
N VAL A 56 11.62 -6.31 0.33
CA VAL A 56 10.83 -5.13 0.77
C VAL A 56 10.97 -3.97 -0.21
N ASN A 57 12.16 -3.72 -0.75
CA ASN A 57 12.37 -2.65 -1.72
C ASN A 57 11.64 -2.94 -3.04
N THR A 58 11.77 -4.16 -3.55
CA THR A 58 11.02 -4.59 -4.75
C THR A 58 9.52 -4.54 -4.52
N ALA A 59 9.03 -4.99 -3.36
CA ALA A 59 7.62 -4.90 -3.00
C ALA A 59 7.12 -3.45 -2.98
N ARG A 60 7.90 -2.53 -2.40
CA ARG A 60 7.57 -1.11 -2.40
C ARG A 60 7.42 -0.58 -3.82
N GLU A 61 8.40 -0.84 -4.70
CA GLU A 61 8.37 -0.36 -6.08
C GLU A 61 7.16 -0.91 -6.85
N ILE A 62 6.86 -2.22 -6.73
CA ILE A 62 5.71 -2.85 -7.38
C ILE A 62 4.41 -2.24 -6.87
N LEU A 63 4.23 -2.16 -5.55
CA LEU A 63 2.99 -1.65 -4.96
C LEU A 63 2.78 -0.16 -5.25
N GLU A 64 3.86 0.62 -5.29
CA GLU A 64 3.80 2.03 -5.66
C GLU A 64 3.36 2.21 -7.12
N GLN A 65 3.87 1.40 -8.05
CA GLN A 65 3.40 1.37 -9.45
C GLN A 65 1.92 0.98 -9.55
N SER A 66 1.49 -0.03 -8.81
CA SER A 66 0.08 -0.44 -8.79
C SER A 66 -0.83 0.65 -8.23
N VAL A 67 -0.39 1.40 -7.23
CA VAL A 67 -1.11 2.56 -6.69
C VAL A 67 -1.18 3.70 -7.72
N PHE A 68 -0.07 4.04 -8.39
CA PHE A 68 -0.08 5.07 -9.44
C PHE A 68 -1.07 4.73 -10.55
N LYS A 69 -1.04 3.48 -11.03
CA LYS A 69 -1.98 3.01 -12.04
C LYS A 69 -3.42 3.11 -11.56
N TRP A 70 -3.69 2.71 -10.32
CA TRP A 70 -5.03 2.80 -9.74
C TRP A 70 -5.52 4.25 -9.68
N ILE A 71 -4.67 5.20 -9.26
CA ILE A 71 -5.01 6.64 -9.25
C ILE A 71 -5.37 7.10 -10.66
N ASP A 72 -4.55 6.77 -11.65
CA ASP A 72 -4.75 7.22 -13.05
C ASP A 72 -6.06 6.67 -13.66
N GLU A 73 -6.46 5.45 -13.26
CA GLU A 73 -7.67 4.79 -13.73
C GLU A 73 -8.96 5.20 -12.97
N ASN A 74 -8.84 5.71 -11.74
CA ASN A 74 -9.99 5.91 -10.84
C ASN A 74 -10.20 7.35 -10.36
N THR A 75 -9.30 8.28 -10.69
CA THR A 75 -9.39 9.68 -10.24
C THR A 75 -9.61 10.65 -11.39
N ASP A 76 -10.29 11.75 -11.11
CA ASP A 76 -10.57 12.77 -12.11
C ASP A 76 -9.90 14.12 -11.79
N GLU A 77 -10.18 15.13 -12.62
CA GLU A 77 -9.62 16.46 -12.43
C GLU A 77 -10.13 17.13 -11.14
N ALA A 78 -11.36 16.85 -10.71
CA ALA A 78 -11.90 17.42 -9.47
C ALA A 78 -11.14 16.87 -8.26
N ASP A 79 -10.83 15.58 -8.25
CA ASP A 79 -9.97 14.97 -7.21
C ASP A 79 -8.61 15.66 -7.14
N ARG A 80 -7.98 15.91 -8.29
CA ARG A 80 -6.68 16.60 -8.36
C ARG A 80 -6.76 18.04 -7.85
N VAL A 81 -7.83 18.76 -8.17
CA VAL A 81 -8.08 20.12 -7.66
C VAL A 81 -8.24 20.09 -6.14
N MET A 82 -9.04 19.17 -5.60
CA MET A 82 -9.21 19.02 -4.15
C MET A 82 -7.86 18.76 -3.46
N ILE A 83 -7.04 17.86 -4.01
CA ILE A 83 -5.71 17.58 -3.49
C ILE A 83 -4.80 18.80 -3.54
N ALA A 84 -4.83 19.57 -4.63
CA ALA A 84 -4.04 20.79 -4.75
C ALA A 84 -4.41 21.80 -3.67
N VAL A 85 -5.70 21.99 -3.40
CA VAL A 85 -6.21 22.87 -2.34
C VAL A 85 -5.82 22.37 -0.95
N MET A 86 -5.94 21.07 -0.68
CA MET A 86 -5.61 20.47 0.63
C MET A 86 -4.10 20.47 0.94
N LYS A 87 -3.24 20.77 -0.05
CA LYS A 87 -1.79 20.94 0.12
C LYS A 87 -1.38 22.37 0.50
N TRP A 88 -2.27 23.36 0.37
CA TRP A 88 -2.01 24.76 0.74
C TRP A 88 -1.98 24.95 2.26
#